data_AF-A0A6G3S7E4-F1
#
_entry.id   AF-A0A6G3S7E4-F1
#
_cell.length_a   1.000
_cell.length_b   1.000
_cell.length_c   1.000
_cell.angle_alpha   90.00
_cell.angle_beta   90.00
_cell.angle_gamma   90.00
#
_symmetry.space_group_name_H-M   'P 1'
#
loop_
_entity.id
_entity.type
_entity.pdbx_description
1 polymer ?
#
loop_
_entity_poly.entity_id
_entity_poly.type
_entity_poly.pdbx_seq_one_letter_code
_entity_poly.pdbx_strand_id
1 'polypeptide(L)'
;AAGDADRVGVLSLLAVDENGADIGTPLGLPSLGDTVVLAQAFTDSGLDGALWCLTEDVQVTAADERPGDPAREALWGLGRVVALEHPGLWGGLIDVPAGSTDAIVRSLAGVLTGGSGEDQVALRGQDVHVRRW
;
A
#
# COMPACT_ATOMS: atom_id res chain seq x y z
N ALA A 1 17.71 -6.11 22.98
CA ALA A 1 16.65 -6.92 22.36
C ALA A 1 15.28 -6.68 23.02
N ALA A 2 14.91 -5.41 23.22
CA ALA A 2 13.64 -4.98 23.80
C ALA A 2 12.99 -3.85 22.97
N GLY A 3 13.40 -3.69 21.71
CA GLY A 3 13.04 -2.53 20.86
C GLY A 3 12.01 -2.80 19.77
N ASP A 4 11.44 -4.02 19.71
CA ASP A 4 10.52 -4.42 18.64
C ASP A 4 9.10 -4.72 19.15
N ALA A 5 8.93 -4.84 20.47
CA ALA A 5 7.65 -5.22 21.09
C ALA A 5 6.63 -4.06 21.18
N ASP A 6 7.04 -2.83 20.82
CA ASP A 6 6.22 -1.62 20.95
C ASP A 6 5.96 -0.92 19.61
N ARG A 7 6.37 -1.53 18.49
CA ARG A 7 6.18 -0.97 17.15
C ARG A 7 4.81 -1.35 16.61
N VAL A 8 3.99 -0.36 16.26
CA VAL A 8 2.63 -0.56 15.76
C VAL A 8 2.64 -0.66 14.22
N GLY A 9 2.12 -1.75 13.67
CA GLY A 9 1.89 -1.88 12.22
C GLY A 9 0.43 -1.58 11.86
N VAL A 10 0.20 -0.67 10.92
CA VAL A 10 -1.13 -0.38 10.36
C VAL A 10 -1.15 -0.88 8.91
N LEU A 11 -2.05 -1.82 8.61
CA LEU A 11 -2.36 -2.21 7.23
C LEU A 11 -3.67 -1.56 6.82
N SER A 12 -3.59 -0.54 5.98
CA SER A 12 -4.74 0.14 5.38
C SER A 12 -5.31 -0.70 4.22
N LEU A 13 -6.59 -1.02 4.32
CA LEU A 13 -7.38 -1.67 3.27
C LEU A 13 -8.37 -0.69 2.61
N LEU A 14 -8.17 0.62 2.79
CA LEU A 14 -9.10 1.65 2.30
C LEU A 14 -9.26 1.64 0.77
N ALA A 15 -8.24 1.15 0.04
CA ALA A 15 -8.24 1.05 -1.43
C ALA A 15 -8.59 -0.36 -1.95
N VAL A 16 -9.09 -1.25 -1.08
CA VAL A 16 -9.57 -2.60 -1.42
C VAL A 16 -11.08 -2.55 -1.65
N ASP A 17 -11.55 -3.24 -2.69
CA ASP A 17 -12.96 -3.25 -3.12
C ASP A 17 -13.55 -1.82 -3.28
N GLU A 18 -12.68 -0.83 -3.48
CA GLU A 18 -13.09 0.52 -3.79
C GLU A 18 -13.77 0.48 -5.16
N ASN A 19 -14.89 1.15 -5.32
CA ASN A 19 -15.53 1.28 -6.62
C ASN A 19 -14.88 2.44 -7.38
N GLY A 20 -14.68 2.26 -8.69
CA GLY A 20 -13.94 3.22 -9.53
C GLY A 20 -14.45 4.65 -9.39
N ALA A 21 -13.55 5.61 -9.59
CA ALA A 21 -13.89 7.02 -9.52
C ALA A 21 -14.96 7.38 -10.57
N ASP A 22 -15.88 8.27 -10.22
CA ASP A 22 -16.77 8.86 -11.22
C ASP A 22 -15.91 9.57 -12.29
N ILE A 23 -16.27 9.39 -13.56
CA ILE A 23 -15.55 9.95 -14.72
C ILE A 23 -15.45 11.49 -14.60
N GLY A 24 -16.40 12.14 -13.90
CA GLY A 24 -16.37 13.57 -13.61
C GLY A 24 -15.37 13.99 -12.52
N THR A 25 -14.89 13.07 -11.69
CA THR A 25 -13.96 13.32 -10.59
C THR A 25 -12.97 12.16 -10.43
N PRO A 26 -12.01 11.99 -11.36
CA PRO A 26 -11.07 10.86 -11.34
C PRO A 26 -10.27 10.75 -10.05
N LEU A 27 -9.96 11.86 -9.38
CA LEU A 27 -9.25 11.88 -8.09
C LEU A 27 -10.20 11.95 -6.88
N GLY A 28 -11.50 11.79 -7.08
CA GLY A 28 -12.53 11.77 -6.05
C GLY A 28 -12.64 10.43 -5.31
N LEU A 29 -11.59 9.61 -5.33
CA LEU A 29 -11.53 8.32 -4.62
C LEU A 29 -11.56 8.57 -3.11
N PRO A 30 -12.54 8.04 -2.36
CA PRO A 30 -12.56 8.10 -0.90
C PRO A 30 -11.25 7.61 -0.27
N SER A 31 -10.68 6.51 -0.80
CA SER A 31 -9.44 5.92 -0.29
C SER A 31 -8.26 6.88 -0.31
N LEU A 32 -8.18 7.76 -1.32
CA LEU A 32 -7.10 8.74 -1.44
C LEU A 32 -7.19 9.80 -0.34
N GLY A 33 -8.38 10.36 -0.13
CA GLY A 33 -8.63 11.33 0.94
C GLY A 33 -8.44 10.73 2.33
N ASP A 34 -9.01 9.55 2.55
CA ASP A 34 -8.92 8.84 3.83
C ASP A 34 -7.49 8.39 4.13
N THR A 35 -6.67 8.07 3.13
CA THR A 35 -5.24 7.76 3.31
C THR A 35 -4.45 8.99 3.77
N VAL A 36 -4.77 10.19 3.27
CA VAL A 36 -4.17 11.44 3.78
C VAL A 36 -4.55 11.65 5.25
N VAL A 37 -5.83 11.50 5.58
CA VAL A 37 -6.31 11.64 6.96
C VAL A 37 -5.67 10.59 7.88
N LEU A 38 -5.54 9.35 7.42
CA LEU A 38 -4.90 8.27 8.18
C LEU A 38 -3.43 8.56 8.43
N ALA A 39 -2.68 9.02 7.43
CA ALA A 39 -1.27 9.38 7.59
C ALA A 39 -1.09 10.55 8.58
N GLN A 40 -1.96 11.56 8.51
CA GLN A 40 -1.99 12.68 9.46
C GLN A 40 -2.31 12.20 10.88
N ALA A 41 -3.38 11.42 11.05
CA ALA A 41 -3.78 10.89 12.35
C ALA A 41 -2.70 9.99 12.97
N PHE A 42 -2.02 9.18 12.15
CA PHE A 42 -0.94 8.34 12.62
C PHE A 42 0.26 9.17 13.08
N THR A 43 0.60 10.24 12.34
CA THR A 43 1.61 11.22 12.76
C THR A 43 1.23 11.89 14.08
N ASP A 44 0.00 12.38 14.19
CA ASP A 44 -0.50 13.09 15.37
C ASP A 44 -0.59 12.20 16.62
N SER A 45 -0.74 10.88 16.42
CA SER A 45 -0.78 9.92 17.53
C SER A 45 0.56 9.75 18.26
N GLY A 46 1.67 10.11 17.60
CA GLY A 46 3.03 9.91 18.15
C GLY A 46 3.43 8.45 18.32
N LEU A 47 2.68 7.50 17.74
CA LEU A 47 3.03 6.07 17.75
C LEU A 47 4.28 5.83 16.90
N ASP A 48 5.15 4.95 17.39
CA ASP A 48 6.27 4.43 16.61
C ASP A 48 5.79 3.21 15.80
N GLY A 49 5.92 3.25 14.48
CA GLY A 49 5.22 2.28 13.65
C GLY A 49 5.41 2.41 12.14
N ALA A 50 4.60 1.67 11.40
CA ALA A 50 4.64 1.64 9.94
C ALA A 50 3.23 1.56 9.36
N LEU A 51 2.90 2.50 8.46
CA LEU A 51 1.69 2.49 7.65
C LEU A 51 1.97 1.79 6.32
N TRP A 52 1.26 0.70 6.07
CA TRP A 52 1.21 -0.02 4.81
C TRP A 52 -0.14 0.21 4.12
N CYS A 53 -0.14 0.51 2.83
CA CYS A 53 -1.36 0.64 2.05
C CYS A 53 -1.45 -0.49 1.03
N LEU A 54 -2.55 -1.27 1.10
CA LEU A 54 -2.83 -2.33 0.16
C LEU A 54 -3.79 -1.83 -0.92
N THR A 55 -3.45 -2.09 -2.19
CA THR A 55 -4.26 -1.76 -3.36
C THR A 55 -4.56 -3.01 -4.17
N GLU A 56 -5.61 -2.95 -4.99
CA GLU A 56 -5.99 -4.01 -5.91
C GLU A 56 -5.87 -3.57 -7.37
N ASP A 57 -5.22 -4.43 -8.18
CA ASP A 57 -5.07 -4.29 -9.63
C ASP A 57 -4.53 -2.93 -10.12
N VAL A 58 -3.64 -2.31 -9.34
CA VAL A 58 -3.04 -1.01 -9.69
C VAL A 58 -1.79 -1.20 -10.54
N GLN A 59 -0.91 -2.12 -10.15
CA GLN A 59 0.37 -2.33 -10.83
C GLN A 59 0.26 -3.42 -11.90
N VAL A 60 1.06 -3.31 -12.95
CA VAL A 60 1.17 -4.32 -14.02
C VAL A 60 2.58 -4.89 -13.99
N THR A 61 2.71 -6.19 -13.72
CA THR A 61 3.98 -6.90 -13.53
C THR A 61 4.33 -7.83 -14.69
N ALA A 62 3.35 -8.16 -15.53
CA ALA A 62 3.50 -9.02 -16.70
C ALA A 62 2.72 -8.46 -17.91
N ALA A 63 3.13 -8.85 -19.12
CA ALA A 63 2.56 -8.30 -20.36
C ALA A 63 1.10 -8.72 -20.62
N ASP A 64 0.64 -9.78 -19.96
CA ASP A 64 -0.71 -10.32 -20.04
C ASP A 64 -1.65 -9.79 -18.95
N GLU A 65 -1.14 -9.02 -17.99
CA GLU A 65 -1.95 -8.31 -17.01
C GLU A 65 -2.60 -7.07 -17.62
N ARG A 66 -3.89 -6.87 -17.34
CA ARG A 66 -4.61 -5.67 -17.77
C ARG A 66 -4.36 -4.53 -16.79
N PRO A 67 -4.04 -3.32 -17.26
CA PRO A 67 -4.01 -2.15 -16.39
C PRO A 67 -5.38 -1.91 -15.74
N GLY A 68 -5.39 -1.65 -14.44
CA GLY A 68 -6.58 -1.22 -13.72
C GLY A 68 -6.92 0.26 -13.97
N ASP A 69 -7.74 0.81 -13.09
CA ASP A 69 -8.14 2.23 -13.12
C ASP A 69 -6.94 3.14 -12.81
N PRO A 70 -6.50 4.00 -13.75
CA PRO A 70 -5.37 4.92 -13.52
C PRO A 70 -5.58 5.89 -12.36
N ALA A 71 -6.82 6.14 -11.93
CA ALA A 71 -7.09 6.95 -10.75
C ALA A 71 -6.45 6.36 -9.48
N ARG A 72 -6.38 5.03 -9.37
CA ARG A 72 -5.86 4.33 -8.19
C ARG A 72 -4.34 4.45 -8.05
N GLU A 73 -3.63 4.77 -9.14
CA GLU A 73 -2.20 5.10 -9.11
C GLU A 73 -1.90 6.37 -8.31
N ALA A 74 -2.89 7.25 -8.11
CA ALA A 74 -2.71 8.46 -7.32
C ALA A 74 -2.25 8.14 -5.88
N LEU A 75 -2.74 7.04 -5.31
CA LEU A 75 -2.33 6.58 -3.98
C LEU A 75 -0.86 6.13 -3.96
N TRP A 76 -0.37 5.52 -5.04
CA TRP A 76 1.04 5.18 -5.19
C TRP A 76 1.92 6.42 -5.33
N GLY A 77 1.42 7.46 -6.01
CA GLY A 77 2.04 8.78 -6.06
C GLY A 77 2.14 9.44 -4.67
N LEU A 78 1.03 9.49 -3.95
CA LEU A 78 0.94 10.00 -2.58
C LEU A 78 1.91 9.26 -1.64
N GLY A 79 1.85 7.93 -1.63
CA GLY A 79 2.66 7.12 -0.72
C GLY A 79 4.16 7.34 -0.90
N ARG A 80 4.64 7.49 -2.14
CA ARG A 80 6.04 7.83 -2.41
C ARG A 80 6.45 9.20 -1.84
N VAL A 81 5.54 10.16 -1.78
CA VAL A 81 5.82 11.47 -1.16
C VAL A 81 5.82 11.33 0.36
N VAL A 82 4.83 10.63 0.93
CA VAL A 82 4.78 10.36 2.38
C VAL A 82 6.06 9.64 2.86
N ALA A 83 6.57 8.67 2.08
CA ALA A 83 7.83 7.99 2.37
C ALA A 83 9.03 8.95 2.51
N LEU A 84 9.04 10.04 1.72
CA LEU A 84 10.11 11.04 1.73
C LEU A 84 9.95 12.06 2.86
N GLU A 85 8.72 12.47 3.15
CA GLU A 85 8.41 13.48 4.17
C GLU A 85 8.38 12.89 5.59
N HIS A 86 7.95 11.63 5.72
CA HIS A 86 7.74 10.92 6.97
C HIS A 86 8.36 9.51 6.97
N PRO A 87 9.68 9.36 6.74
CA PRO A 87 10.32 8.05 6.56
C PRO A 87 10.21 7.13 7.78
N GLY A 88 10.04 7.68 8.99
CA GLY A 88 9.84 6.89 10.21
C GLY A 88 8.46 6.25 10.34
N LEU A 89 7.46 6.76 9.61
CA LEU A 89 6.07 6.32 9.68
C LEU A 89 5.67 5.41 8.52
N TRP A 90 6.47 5.38 7.46
CA TRP A 90 6.10 4.70 6.22
C TRP A 90 6.53 3.23 6.23
N GLY A 91 5.57 2.34 5.97
CA GLY A 91 5.82 0.93 5.71
C GLY A 91 6.00 0.67 4.22
N GLY A 92 4.98 0.99 3.42
CA GLY A 92 5.04 0.79 1.98
C GLY A 92 3.69 0.66 1.28
N LEU A 93 3.77 0.38 -0.01
CA LEU A 93 2.68 0.14 -0.94
C LEU A 93 2.71 -1.32 -1.39
N ILE A 94 1.56 -1.99 -1.32
CA ILE A 94 1.41 -3.39 -1.71
C ILE A 94 0.25 -3.48 -2.70
N ASP A 95 0.53 -3.94 -3.92
CA ASP A 95 -0.52 -4.22 -4.91
C ASP A 95 -0.80 -5.72 -5.00
N VAL A 96 -2.07 -6.11 -5.10
CA VAL A 96 -2.51 -7.52 -5.22
C VAL A 96 -3.59 -7.66 -6.28
N PRO A 97 -3.85 -8.87 -6.82
CA PRO A 97 -4.99 -9.07 -7.71
C PRO A 97 -6.31 -8.92 -6.95
N ALA A 98 -7.32 -8.26 -7.52
CA ALA A 98 -8.59 -8.07 -6.83
C ALA A 98 -9.21 -9.40 -6.36
N GLY A 99 -9.68 -9.42 -5.11
CA GLY A 99 -10.27 -10.62 -4.50
C GLY A 99 -9.27 -11.73 -4.15
N SER A 100 -7.96 -11.53 -4.31
CA SER A 100 -6.96 -12.49 -3.81
C SER A 100 -6.86 -12.47 -2.29
N THR A 101 -6.94 -13.65 -1.69
CA THR A 101 -6.80 -13.81 -0.23
C THR A 101 -5.76 -14.88 0.09
N ASP A 102 -6.07 -16.16 -0.11
CA ASP A 102 -5.23 -17.26 0.39
C ASP A 102 -3.82 -17.33 -0.24
N ALA A 103 -3.71 -17.06 -1.55
CA ALA A 103 -2.46 -17.24 -2.28
C ALA A 103 -1.36 -16.25 -1.84
N ILE A 104 -1.74 -15.07 -1.36
CA ILE A 104 -0.82 -13.96 -1.04
C ILE A 104 -0.42 -13.90 0.44
N VAL A 105 -1.13 -14.57 1.36
CA VAL A 105 -0.97 -14.38 2.82
C VAL A 105 0.47 -14.56 3.27
N ARG A 106 1.16 -15.59 2.76
CA ARG A 106 2.55 -15.87 3.13
C ARG A 106 3.49 -14.76 2.69
N SER A 107 3.33 -14.30 1.45
CA SER A 107 4.17 -13.25 0.87
C SER A 107 3.88 -11.90 1.51
N LEU A 108 2.60 -11.60 1.77
CA LEU A 108 2.17 -10.42 2.52
C LEU A 108 2.79 -10.39 3.93
N ALA A 109 2.73 -11.48 4.69
CA ALA A 109 3.38 -11.56 6.00
C ALA A 109 4.90 -11.33 5.89
N GLY A 110 5.55 -11.88 4.87
CA GLY A 110 6.97 -11.63 4.60
C GLY A 110 7.28 -10.15 4.38
N VAL A 111 6.50 -9.46 3.55
CA VAL A 111 6.64 -8.02 3.29
C VAL A 111 6.43 -7.19 4.56
N LEU A 112 5.34 -7.43 5.30
CA LEU A 112 4.98 -6.65 6.48
C LEU A 112 5.99 -6.77 7.63
N THR A 113 6.74 -7.88 7.69
CA THR A 113 7.82 -8.06 8.68
C THR A 113 9.14 -7.36 8.32
N GLY A 114 9.20 -6.66 7.17
CA GLY A 114 10.22 -5.65 6.88
C GLY A 114 11.64 -6.16 6.61
N GLY A 115 11.83 -7.48 6.42
CA GLY A 115 13.17 -8.07 6.29
C GLY A 115 13.95 -7.65 5.03
N SER A 116 13.29 -7.08 4.02
CA SER A 116 13.91 -6.71 2.73
C SER A 116 14.22 -5.22 2.57
N GLY A 117 13.57 -4.33 3.34
CA GLY A 117 13.64 -2.88 3.15
C GLY A 117 12.91 -2.36 1.90
N GLU A 118 12.11 -3.19 1.23
CA GLU A 118 11.35 -2.81 0.04
C GLU A 118 9.99 -2.22 0.42
N ASP A 119 9.64 -1.06 -0.15
CA ASP A 119 8.44 -0.29 0.21
C ASP A 119 7.41 -0.17 -0.94
N GLN A 120 7.68 -0.79 -2.08
CA GLN A 120 6.85 -0.74 -3.29
C GLN A 120 6.85 -2.11 -3.96
N VAL A 121 5.83 -2.90 -3.65
CA VAL A 121 5.74 -4.30 -4.05
C VAL A 121 4.40 -4.65 -4.69
N ALA A 122 4.43 -5.61 -5.61
CA ALA A 122 3.24 -6.23 -6.16
C ALA A 122 3.30 -7.74 -5.89
N LEU A 123 2.27 -8.29 -5.27
CA LEU A 123 2.15 -9.70 -4.96
C LEU A 123 1.34 -10.39 -6.06
N ARG A 124 1.84 -11.50 -6.60
CA ARG A 124 1.16 -12.32 -7.59
C ARG A 124 1.23 -13.78 -7.16
N GLY A 125 0.20 -14.23 -6.43
CA GLY A 125 0.26 -15.51 -5.73
C GLY A 125 1.39 -15.52 -4.69
N GLN A 126 2.35 -16.43 -4.86
CA GLN A 126 3.53 -16.49 -3.98
C GLN A 126 4.67 -15.57 -4.41
N ASP A 127 4.60 -15.02 -5.62
CA ASP A 127 5.65 -14.19 -6.19
C ASP A 127 5.57 -12.76 -5.65
N VAL A 128 6.75 -12.17 -5.40
CA VAL A 128 6.91 -10.79 -4.95
C VAL A 128 7.68 -10.03 -6.02
N HIS A 129 7.01 -9.09 -6.67
CA HIS A 129 7.60 -8.17 -7.61
C HIS A 129 7.93 -6.86 -6.90
N VAL A 130 9.08 -6.29 -7.22
CA VAL A 130 9.54 -5.05 -6.59
C VAL A 130 9.80 -4.01 -7.65
N ARG A 131 9.35 -2.77 -7.41
CA ARG A 131 9.54 -1.67 -8.36
C ARG A 131 11.01 -1.32 -8.53
N ARG A 132 11.44 -1.17 -9.78
CA ARG A 132 12.79 -0.75 -10.20
C ARG A 132 12.69 0.27 -11.35
N TRP A 133 13.77 1.02 -11.55
CA TRP A 133 13.93 2.01 -12.63
C TRP A 133 14.83 1.47 -13.74
#